data_AF-A0A2V7CTU5-F1
#
_entry.id   AF-A0A2V7CTU5-F1
#
_cell.length_a   1.000
_cell.length_b   1.000
_cell.length_c   1.000
_cell.angle_alpha   90.00
_cell.angle_beta   90.00
_cell.angle_gamma   90.00
#
_symmetry.space_group_name_H-M   'P 1'
#
loop_
_entity.id
_entity.type
_entity.pdbx_description
1 polymer ?
#
loop_
_entity_poly.entity_id
_entity_poly.type
_entity_poly.pdbx_seq_one_letter_code
_entity_poly.pdbx_strand_id
1 'polypeptide(L)'
;MIDLPLHELFLATIVRWLELLGLAAVTGSLVLDLLVLPREAEEVAVARRRLRKLSAAAVGVLIFATAGELLMRTRAMSGGELTQVRAALPLVLTRTHFGTIWMARVASLGLLLLVSFLPSTGARATGLLLALGVALTTSLTGHAADWGDRSLTVLVDWGHAVAAGAWAGGLFGLALVILGGRTRWSSTLLGVVARRFSRLAGYCLLVVVATGVYNVWTQVPALAALWTTTYGRVLLLKVVLASILAFLGAINRFVVLPGLGSDRARRRGGRWLRLGRIVVFGTATVARSSAASRLSRFVGREALVALLVFGCTAVLGESTPKRHEGHASHGAAPEGAPFRVTMEALHAGDGVPKGWSFAPPVGDAMKGREVFRRLECFTCHAVDGERFPRPSKPGPALTGVGRHHPPGYLLESIMNPNAVIVEAPGYTGADGRSTMPDYRDSLSAGDLIDLVAYLKSLGG
;
A
#
# COMPACT_ATOMS: atom_id res chain seq x y z
N MET A 1 10.25 6.49 -14.94
CA MET A 1 10.77 6.90 -13.63
C MET A 1 11.07 8.38 -13.68
N ILE A 2 10.41 9.20 -12.86
CA ILE A 2 11.02 10.48 -12.50
C ILE A 2 12.05 10.10 -11.46
N ASP A 3 13.34 10.19 -11.81
CA ASP A 3 14.45 9.98 -10.87
C ASP A 3 14.42 11.11 -9.84
N LEU A 4 13.54 11.00 -8.85
CA LEU A 4 13.57 11.88 -7.69
C LEU A 4 14.91 11.61 -6.96
N PRO A 5 15.71 12.64 -6.70
CA PRO A 5 17.02 12.44 -6.09
C PRO A 5 16.87 11.79 -4.71
N LEU A 6 17.84 10.95 -4.31
CA LEU A 6 17.78 10.09 -3.12
C LEU A 6 17.34 10.80 -1.82
N HIS A 7 17.69 12.08 -1.68
CA HIS A 7 17.32 12.88 -0.51
C HIS A 7 15.81 13.17 -0.45
N GLU A 8 15.10 13.20 -1.58
CA GLU A 8 13.66 13.41 -1.65
C GLU A 8 12.89 12.14 -1.28
N LEU A 9 13.32 10.98 -1.79
CA LEU A 9 12.78 9.69 -1.37
C LEU A 9 12.96 9.49 0.15
N PHE A 10 14.11 9.90 0.67
CA PHE A 10 14.41 9.87 2.09
C PHE A 10 13.47 10.78 2.90
N LEU A 11 13.22 12.02 2.44
CA LEU A 11 12.30 12.93 3.11
C LEU A 11 10.86 12.41 3.11
N ALA A 12 10.38 11.88 1.98
CA ALA A 12 9.06 11.25 1.86
C ALA A 12 8.92 10.10 2.85
N THR A 13 9.95 9.25 2.92
CA THR A 13 10.00 8.12 3.84
C THR A 13 9.94 8.59 5.30
N ILE A 14 10.65 9.67 5.67
CA ILE A 14 10.59 10.22 7.02
C ILE A 14 9.19 10.75 7.34
N VAL A 15 8.60 11.54 6.44
CA VAL A 15 7.26 12.10 6.63
C VAL A 15 6.24 10.97 6.83
N ARG A 16 6.29 9.95 5.97
CA ARG A 16 5.45 8.76 6.08
C ARG A 16 5.69 8.00 7.38
N TRP A 17 6.94 7.85 7.79
CA TRP A 17 7.28 7.16 9.03
C TRP A 17 6.72 7.89 10.25
N LEU A 18 6.84 9.21 10.30
CA LEU A 18 6.24 10.06 11.34
C LEU A 18 4.72 9.96 11.34
N GLU A 19 4.08 9.95 10.17
CA GLU A 19 2.65 9.77 10.02
C GLU A 19 2.19 8.43 10.65
N LEU A 20 2.82 7.32 10.24
CA LEU A 20 2.45 5.99 10.73
C LEU A 20 2.73 5.83 12.24
N LEU A 21 3.85 6.36 12.74
CA LEU A 21 4.17 6.34 14.16
C LEU A 21 3.21 7.20 14.99
N GLY A 22 2.87 8.39 14.50
CA GLY A 22 1.90 9.28 15.13
C GLY A 22 0.52 8.61 15.22
N LEU A 23 0.05 8.01 14.12
CA LEU A 23 -1.23 7.31 14.05
C LEU A 23 -1.26 6.11 15.01
N ALA A 24 -0.18 5.32 15.04
CA ALA A 24 -0.03 4.21 15.97
C ALA A 24 -0.05 4.72 17.43
N ALA A 25 0.74 5.72 17.77
CA ALA A 25 0.82 6.25 19.13
C ALA A 25 -0.53 6.81 19.62
N VAL A 26 -1.27 7.55 18.77
CA VAL A 26 -2.61 8.05 19.11
C VAL A 26 -3.58 6.89 19.32
N THR A 27 -3.71 6.00 18.33
CA THR A 27 -4.64 4.85 18.38
C THR A 27 -4.34 3.96 19.59
N GLY A 28 -3.08 3.60 19.79
CA GLY A 28 -2.63 2.79 20.91
C GLY A 28 -2.85 3.45 22.26
N SER A 29 -2.61 4.77 22.39
CA SER A 29 -2.87 5.48 23.64
C SER A 29 -4.36 5.51 24.02
N LEU A 30 -5.24 5.66 23.02
CA LEU A 30 -6.69 5.66 23.18
C LEU A 30 -7.19 4.26 23.54
N VAL A 31 -6.70 3.24 22.84
CA VAL A 31 -7.03 1.83 23.08
C VAL A 31 -6.54 1.37 24.47
N LEU A 32 -5.34 1.75 24.89
CA LEU A 32 -4.84 1.45 26.23
C LEU A 32 -5.73 2.09 27.30
N ASP A 33 -6.10 3.35 27.12
CA ASP A 33 -6.91 4.11 28.07
C ASP A 33 -8.34 3.53 28.18
N LEU A 34 -8.97 3.20 27.05
CA LEU A 34 -10.35 2.73 26.99
C LEU A 34 -10.51 1.23 27.32
N LEU A 35 -9.63 0.37 26.79
CA LEU A 35 -9.83 -1.08 26.78
C LEU A 35 -8.90 -1.84 27.74
N VAL A 36 -7.75 -1.26 28.10
CA VAL A 36 -6.73 -1.97 28.89
C VAL A 36 -6.72 -1.50 30.34
N LEU A 37 -6.58 -0.19 30.58
CA LEU A 37 -6.45 0.34 31.94
C LEU A 37 -7.74 0.18 32.75
N PRO A 38 -7.69 -0.39 33.98
CA PRO A 38 -8.86 -0.49 34.84
C PRO A 38 -9.38 0.90 35.23
N ARG A 39 -10.72 1.06 35.32
CA ARG A 39 -11.37 2.34 35.61
C ARG A 39 -11.25 2.75 37.08
N GLU A 40 -11.26 1.77 37.99
CA GLU A 40 -11.39 1.98 39.44
C GLU A 40 -10.05 2.18 40.18
N ALA A 41 -8.91 2.02 39.50
CA ALA A 41 -7.60 2.10 40.15
C ALA A 41 -7.02 3.53 40.13
N GLU A 42 -6.91 4.18 41.28
CA GLU A 42 -6.30 5.52 41.38
C GLU A 42 -4.84 5.55 40.88
N GLU A 43 -4.11 4.45 41.06
CA GLU A 43 -2.73 4.25 40.57
C GLU A 43 -2.58 4.48 39.05
N VAL A 44 -3.66 4.32 38.26
CA VAL A 44 -3.61 4.53 36.81
C VAL A 44 -3.87 5.98 36.40
N ALA A 45 -4.31 6.87 37.31
CA ALA A 45 -4.61 8.26 36.97
C ALA A 45 -3.40 9.01 36.40
N VAL A 46 -2.20 8.76 36.95
CA VAL A 46 -0.94 9.32 36.43
C VAL A 46 -0.65 8.80 35.02
N ALA A 47 -0.86 7.49 34.78
CA ALA A 47 -0.68 6.90 33.46
C ALA A 47 -1.67 7.44 32.44
N ARG A 48 -2.95 7.62 32.79
CA ARG A 48 -3.96 8.25 31.92
C ARG A 48 -3.56 9.69 31.55
N ARG A 49 -3.11 10.49 32.52
CA ARG A 49 -2.58 11.85 32.24
C ARG A 49 -1.42 11.83 31.25
N ARG A 50 -0.46 10.93 31.43
CA ARG A 50 0.69 10.79 30.54
C ARG A 50 0.29 10.26 29.15
N LEU A 51 -0.65 9.31 29.06
CA LEU A 51 -1.19 8.82 27.79
C LEU A 51 -1.93 9.92 27.03
N ARG A 52 -2.65 10.82 27.71
CA ARG A 52 -3.26 12.00 27.07
C ARG A 52 -2.21 12.95 26.52
N LYS A 53 -1.14 13.24 27.29
CA LYS A 53 -0.02 14.06 26.79
C LYS A 53 0.67 13.42 25.59
N LEU A 54 0.90 12.10 25.63
CA LEU A 54 1.43 11.34 24.50
C LEU A 54 0.51 11.41 23.28
N SER A 55 -0.81 11.25 23.49
CA SER A 55 -1.84 11.38 22.44
C SER A 55 -1.79 12.76 21.80
N ALA A 56 -1.81 13.84 22.60
CA ALA A 56 -1.76 15.21 22.09
C ALA A 56 -0.45 15.51 21.33
N ALA A 57 0.69 15.05 21.85
CA ALA A 57 1.97 15.19 21.18
C ALA A 57 2.00 14.42 19.84
N ALA A 58 1.47 13.19 19.82
CA ALA A 58 1.39 12.38 18.62
C ALA A 58 0.42 12.96 17.58
N VAL A 59 -0.68 13.61 17.99
CA VAL A 59 -1.54 14.39 17.08
C VAL A 59 -0.78 15.58 16.50
N GLY A 60 0.04 16.27 17.29
CA GLY A 60 0.91 17.33 16.77
C GLY A 60 1.90 16.83 15.71
N VAL A 61 2.52 15.67 15.93
CA VAL A 61 3.38 15.00 14.94
C VAL A 61 2.58 14.62 13.69
N LEU A 62 1.36 14.10 13.84
CA LEU A 62 0.48 13.79 12.71
C LEU A 62 0.15 15.03 11.88
N ILE A 63 -0.23 16.14 12.51
CA ILE A 63 -0.53 17.40 11.80
C ILE A 63 0.69 17.86 11.01
N PHE A 64 1.89 17.82 11.61
CA PHE A 64 3.13 18.17 10.93
C PHE A 64 3.43 17.23 9.75
N ALA A 65 3.29 15.92 9.95
CA ALA A 65 3.49 14.93 8.89
C ALA A 65 2.46 15.08 7.76
N THR A 66 1.19 15.35 8.07
CA THR A 66 0.11 15.59 7.09
C THR A 66 0.37 16.87 6.27
N ALA A 67 0.94 17.92 6.87
CA ALA A 67 1.38 19.09 6.12
C ALA A 67 2.59 18.78 5.21
N GLY A 68 3.54 17.98 5.70
CA GLY A 68 4.65 17.48 4.89
C GLY A 68 4.17 16.64 3.70
N GLU A 69 3.20 15.74 3.90
CA GLU A 69 2.62 14.92 2.83
C GLU A 69 1.98 15.79 1.76
N LEU A 70 1.22 16.83 2.14
CA LEU A 70 0.63 17.76 1.17
C LEU A 70 1.71 18.42 0.32
N LEU A 71 2.80 18.88 0.93
CA LEU A 71 3.91 19.50 0.21
C LEU A 71 4.52 18.53 -0.80
N MET A 72 4.83 17.32 -0.36
CA MET A 72 5.48 16.30 -1.19
C MET A 72 4.56 15.79 -2.30
N ARG A 73 3.27 15.57 -2.02
CA ARG A 73 2.27 15.20 -3.01
C ARG A 73 2.03 16.30 -4.03
N THR A 74 1.87 17.55 -3.59
CA THR A 74 1.68 18.69 -4.50
C THR A 74 2.87 18.83 -5.43
N ARG A 75 4.09 18.72 -4.90
CA ARG A 75 5.32 18.76 -5.69
C ARG A 75 5.38 17.63 -6.71
N ALA A 76 5.05 16.40 -6.33
CA ALA A 76 5.02 15.26 -7.23
C ALA A 76 4.00 15.44 -8.37
N MET A 77 2.85 16.08 -8.09
CA MET A 77 1.81 16.37 -9.08
C MET A 77 2.14 17.57 -9.98
N SER A 78 2.98 18.51 -9.52
CA SER A 78 3.39 19.72 -10.25
C SER A 78 4.75 19.58 -10.95
N GLY A 79 5.10 18.37 -11.40
CA GLY A 79 6.33 18.16 -12.18
C GLY A 79 7.65 18.17 -11.39
N GLY A 80 7.61 18.16 -10.06
CA GLY A 80 8.80 17.95 -9.23
C GLY A 80 9.58 19.21 -8.83
N GLU A 81 9.20 20.41 -9.28
CA GLU A 81 9.84 21.67 -8.86
C GLU A 81 9.16 22.31 -7.64
N LEU A 82 9.96 22.75 -6.66
CA LEU A 82 9.43 23.35 -5.42
C LEU A 82 8.78 24.72 -5.66
N THR A 83 9.24 25.46 -6.67
CA THR A 83 8.72 26.77 -7.08
C THR A 83 7.26 26.69 -7.55
N GLN A 84 6.88 25.56 -8.16
CA GLN A 84 5.55 25.35 -8.73
C GLN A 84 4.50 24.93 -7.69
N VAL A 85 4.95 24.44 -6.53
CA VAL A 85 4.07 23.96 -5.44
C VAL A 85 3.04 25.01 -5.05
N ARG A 86 3.46 26.26 -4.86
CA ARG A 86 2.56 27.34 -4.41
C ARG A 86 1.42 27.57 -5.41
N ALA A 87 1.72 27.52 -6.71
CA ALA A 87 0.74 27.70 -7.77
C ALA A 87 -0.18 26.47 -7.92
N ALA A 88 0.35 25.27 -7.71
CA ALA A 88 -0.40 24.02 -7.82
C ALA A 88 -1.28 23.71 -6.60
N LEU A 89 -0.95 24.25 -5.42
CA LEU A 89 -1.62 23.93 -4.15
C LEU A 89 -3.15 24.11 -4.19
N PRO A 90 -3.72 25.22 -4.71
CA PRO A 90 -5.17 25.38 -4.78
C PRO A 90 -5.83 24.31 -5.66
N LEU A 91 -5.18 23.97 -6.78
CA LEU A 91 -5.67 22.95 -7.71
C LEU A 91 -5.63 21.57 -7.05
N VAL A 92 -4.52 21.21 -6.41
CA VAL A 92 -4.38 19.93 -5.70
C VAL A 92 -5.43 19.81 -4.60
N LEU A 93 -5.66 20.85 -3.80
CA LEU A 93 -6.63 20.79 -2.70
C LEU A 93 -8.09 20.73 -3.18
N THR A 94 -8.44 21.44 -4.25
CA THR A 94 -9.85 21.62 -4.65
C THR A 94 -10.32 20.73 -5.79
N ARG A 95 -9.40 20.24 -6.63
CA ARG A 95 -9.72 19.49 -7.85
C ARG A 95 -9.25 18.05 -7.85
N THR A 96 -8.65 17.58 -6.75
CA THR A 96 -8.15 16.21 -6.69
C THR A 96 -8.82 15.41 -5.57
N HIS A 97 -8.94 14.11 -5.81
CA HIS A 97 -9.41 13.13 -4.82
C HIS A 97 -8.56 13.17 -3.54
N PHE A 98 -7.23 13.26 -3.70
CA PHE A 98 -6.29 13.46 -2.59
C PHE A 98 -6.64 14.71 -1.76
N GLY A 99 -6.90 15.84 -2.41
CA GLY A 99 -7.24 17.10 -1.74
C GLY A 99 -8.50 16.99 -0.88
N THR A 100 -9.55 16.34 -1.38
CA THR A 100 -10.78 16.10 -0.61
C THR A 100 -10.51 15.25 0.64
N ILE A 101 -9.78 14.15 0.50
CA ILE A 101 -9.44 13.27 1.62
C ILE A 101 -8.53 13.98 2.63
N TRP A 102 -7.56 14.75 2.14
CA TRP A 102 -6.63 15.50 2.96
C TRP A 102 -7.35 16.56 3.82
N MET A 103 -8.31 17.30 3.24
CA MET A 103 -9.13 18.25 4.00
C MET A 103 -9.94 17.55 5.11
N ALA A 104 -10.54 16.40 4.81
CA ALA A 104 -11.25 15.60 5.81
C ALA A 104 -10.33 15.10 6.93
N ARG A 105 -9.08 14.72 6.57
CA ARG A 105 -8.05 14.32 7.53
C ARG A 105 -7.66 15.48 8.44
N VAL A 106 -7.42 16.67 7.91
CA VAL A 106 -7.05 17.86 8.70
C VAL A 106 -8.16 18.27 9.65
N ALA A 107 -9.42 18.28 9.19
CA ALA A 107 -10.56 18.55 10.06
C ALA A 107 -10.65 17.52 11.20
N SER A 108 -10.45 16.23 10.89
CA SER A 108 -10.44 15.15 11.88
C SER A 108 -9.29 15.30 12.88
N LEU A 109 -8.09 15.66 12.43
CA LEU A 109 -6.92 15.90 13.28
C LEU A 109 -7.11 17.12 14.19
N GLY A 110 -7.72 18.19 13.68
CA GLY A 110 -8.09 19.37 14.47
C GLY A 110 -9.05 19.01 15.61
N LEU A 111 -10.13 18.29 15.30
CA LEU A 111 -11.07 17.82 16.32
C LEU A 111 -10.42 16.82 17.29
N LEU A 112 -9.56 15.94 16.79
CA LEU A 112 -8.81 14.97 17.58
C LEU A 112 -7.85 15.65 18.57
N LEU A 113 -7.23 16.75 18.16
CA LEU A 113 -6.39 17.58 19.03
C LEU A 113 -7.22 18.19 20.16
N LEU A 114 -8.37 18.78 19.84
CA LEU A 114 -9.27 19.39 20.83
C LEU A 114 -9.75 18.36 21.87
N VAL A 115 -10.23 17.19 21.42
CA VAL A 115 -10.72 16.15 22.35
C VAL A 115 -9.59 15.46 23.13
N SER A 116 -8.34 15.52 22.66
CA SER A 116 -7.18 14.93 23.37
C SER A 116 -6.89 15.60 24.72
N PHE A 117 -7.34 16.84 24.92
CA PHE A 117 -7.20 17.57 26.18
C PHE A 117 -8.33 17.28 27.18
N LEU A 118 -9.43 16.68 26.74
CA LEU A 118 -10.58 16.39 27.59
C LEU A 118 -10.39 15.06 28.34
N PRO A 119 -10.62 15.00 29.66
CA PRO A 119 -10.39 13.80 30.45
C PRO A 119 -11.54 12.78 30.40
N SER A 120 -12.66 13.08 29.74
CA SER A 120 -13.88 12.27 29.78
C SER A 120 -13.80 11.02 28.89
N THR A 121 -14.45 9.93 29.32
CA THR A 121 -14.53 8.68 28.52
C THR A 121 -15.17 8.92 27.16
N GLY A 122 -16.18 9.80 27.09
CA GLY A 122 -16.81 10.20 25.83
C GLY A 122 -15.82 10.83 24.85
N ALA A 123 -15.01 11.80 25.32
CA ALA A 123 -13.98 12.43 24.49
C ALA A 123 -12.92 11.42 24.00
N ARG A 124 -12.56 10.43 24.82
CA ARG A 124 -11.62 9.37 24.42
C ARG A 124 -12.25 8.43 23.39
N ALA A 125 -13.53 8.09 23.51
CA ALA A 125 -14.25 7.30 22.51
C ALA A 125 -14.35 8.05 21.18
N THR A 126 -14.74 9.33 21.21
CA THR A 126 -14.74 10.20 20.02
C THR A 126 -13.35 10.31 19.41
N GLY A 127 -12.31 10.48 20.24
CA GLY A 127 -10.93 10.51 19.77
C GLY A 127 -10.52 9.21 19.07
N LEU A 128 -10.96 8.05 19.55
CA LEU A 128 -10.72 6.77 18.89
C LEU A 128 -11.42 6.70 17.53
N LEU A 129 -12.70 7.10 17.45
CA LEU A 129 -13.42 7.13 16.17
C LEU A 129 -12.74 8.05 15.14
N LEU A 130 -12.27 9.22 15.57
CA LEU A 130 -11.51 10.14 14.72
C LEU A 130 -10.17 9.55 14.27
N ALA A 131 -9.43 8.90 15.18
CA ALA A 131 -8.17 8.24 14.82
C ALA A 131 -8.39 7.09 13.82
N LEU A 132 -9.49 6.33 13.94
CA LEU A 132 -9.88 5.32 12.96
C LEU A 132 -10.24 5.95 11.60
N GLY A 133 -10.91 7.11 11.61
CA GLY A 133 -11.17 7.89 10.39
C GLY A 133 -9.89 8.39 9.73
N VAL A 134 -8.95 8.92 10.52
CA VAL A 134 -7.61 9.30 10.01
C VAL A 134 -6.89 8.08 9.42
N ALA A 135 -6.95 6.91 10.08
CA ALA A 135 -6.40 5.68 9.49
C ALA A 135 -7.08 5.30 8.16
N LEU A 136 -8.39 5.53 8.02
CA LEU A 136 -9.07 5.26 6.75
C LEU A 136 -8.55 6.18 5.64
N THR A 137 -8.28 7.45 5.96
CA THR A 137 -7.73 8.38 4.98
C THR A 137 -6.34 7.99 4.49
N THR A 138 -5.55 7.20 5.24
CA THR A 138 -4.25 6.71 4.75
C THR A 138 -4.43 5.59 3.72
N SER A 139 -5.45 4.74 3.90
CA SER A 139 -5.80 3.69 2.95
C SER A 139 -6.44 4.25 1.68
N LEU A 140 -7.26 5.30 1.81
CA LEU A 140 -7.91 5.98 0.68
C LEU A 140 -6.94 6.80 -0.19
N THR A 141 -5.77 7.21 0.34
CA THR A 141 -4.73 7.90 -0.44
C THR A 141 -3.55 7.00 -0.81
N GLY A 142 -3.63 5.71 -0.49
CA GLY A 142 -2.61 4.70 -0.80
C GLY A 142 -3.01 3.76 -1.94
N HIS A 143 -2.13 2.83 -2.29
CA HIS A 143 -2.34 1.86 -3.38
C HIS A 143 -3.59 0.99 -3.23
N ALA A 144 -4.12 0.84 -2.01
CA ALA A 144 -5.35 0.10 -1.79
C ALA A 144 -6.56 0.73 -2.51
N ALA A 145 -6.57 2.05 -2.65
CA ALA A 145 -7.62 2.83 -3.31
C ALA A 145 -7.58 2.74 -4.85
N ASP A 146 -6.52 2.19 -5.44
CA ASP A 146 -6.42 1.97 -6.89
C ASP A 146 -7.52 1.01 -7.41
N TRP A 147 -8.13 0.22 -6.50
CA TRP A 147 -9.27 -0.64 -6.75
C TRP A 147 -10.63 0.03 -6.50
N GLY A 148 -10.62 1.34 -6.25
CA GLY A 148 -11.76 2.15 -5.85
C GLY A 148 -11.90 2.32 -4.33
N ASP A 149 -12.49 3.43 -3.91
CA ASP A 149 -12.65 3.81 -2.50
C ASP A 149 -13.49 2.81 -1.68
N ARG A 150 -14.44 2.14 -2.33
CA ARG A 150 -15.35 1.16 -1.71
C ARG A 150 -14.95 -0.27 -2.02
N SER A 151 -13.66 -0.56 -1.98
CA SER A 151 -13.10 -1.88 -2.30
C SER A 151 -12.74 -2.68 -1.05
N LEU A 152 -12.68 -4.01 -1.21
CA LEU A 152 -12.17 -4.90 -0.16
C LEU A 152 -10.70 -4.62 0.17
N THR A 153 -9.90 -4.19 -0.81
CA THR A 153 -8.49 -3.83 -0.60
C THR A 153 -8.35 -2.64 0.35
N VAL A 154 -9.18 -1.59 0.21
CA VAL A 154 -9.22 -0.46 1.14
C VAL A 154 -9.60 -0.93 2.54
N LEU A 155 -10.63 -1.77 2.68
CA LEU A 155 -11.06 -2.30 3.98
C LEU A 155 -9.98 -3.16 4.65
N VAL A 156 -9.30 -4.00 3.88
CA VAL A 156 -8.21 -4.86 4.34
C VAL A 156 -7.00 -4.02 4.78
N ASP A 157 -6.59 -3.04 3.98
CA ASP A 157 -5.50 -2.14 4.31
C ASP A 157 -5.81 -1.29 5.56
N TRP A 158 -7.02 -0.74 5.64
CA TRP A 158 -7.49 0.00 6.81
C TRP A 158 -7.51 -0.87 8.06
N GLY A 159 -8.06 -2.09 7.97
CA GLY A 159 -8.07 -3.05 9.07
C GLY A 159 -6.66 -3.44 9.52
N HIS A 160 -5.74 -3.62 8.57
CA HIS A 160 -4.32 -3.87 8.85
C HIS A 160 -3.68 -2.70 9.61
N ALA A 161 -3.85 -1.47 9.12
CA ALA A 161 -3.30 -0.27 9.72
C ALA A 161 -3.83 -0.02 11.14
N VAL A 162 -5.15 -0.19 11.35
CA VAL A 162 -5.78 -0.08 12.67
C VAL A 162 -5.27 -1.14 13.64
N ALA A 163 -5.19 -2.41 13.22
CA ALA A 163 -4.71 -3.49 14.07
C ALA A 163 -3.21 -3.34 14.42
N ALA A 164 -2.38 -3.00 13.42
CA ALA A 164 -0.97 -2.73 13.63
C ALA A 164 -0.76 -1.50 14.54
N GLY A 165 -1.52 -0.43 14.34
CA GLY A 165 -1.48 0.79 15.13
C GLY A 165 -1.92 0.57 16.58
N ALA A 166 -3.00 -0.18 16.82
CA ALA A 166 -3.45 -0.53 18.16
C ALA A 166 -2.42 -1.39 18.92
N TRP A 167 -1.80 -2.36 18.24
CA TRP A 167 -0.79 -3.21 18.84
C TRP A 167 0.52 -2.46 19.11
N ALA A 168 1.14 -1.89 18.09
CA ALA A 168 2.43 -1.21 18.23
C ALA A 168 2.31 0.08 19.06
N GLY A 169 1.27 0.87 18.84
CA GLY A 169 0.98 2.04 19.66
C GLY A 169 0.76 1.71 21.13
N GLY A 170 0.10 0.59 21.41
CA GLY A 170 -0.05 0.08 22.77
C GLY A 170 1.29 -0.35 23.38
N LEU A 171 2.21 -0.93 22.59
CA LEU A 171 3.59 -1.18 23.04
C LEU A 171 4.33 0.13 23.36
N PHE A 172 4.20 1.16 22.51
CA PHE A 172 4.81 2.46 22.76
C PHE A 172 4.28 3.12 24.05
N GLY A 173 2.95 3.12 24.23
CA GLY A 173 2.32 3.64 25.44
C GLY A 173 2.73 2.85 26.69
N LEU A 174 2.83 1.53 26.60
CA LEU A 174 3.31 0.70 27.70
C LEU A 174 4.79 0.95 28.01
N ALA A 175 5.65 1.02 27.00
CA ALA A 175 7.08 1.24 27.16
C ALA A 175 7.41 2.62 27.73
N LEU A 176 6.88 3.69 27.13
CA LEU A 176 7.27 5.07 27.43
C LEU A 176 6.58 5.63 28.67
N VAL A 177 5.26 5.43 28.77
CA VAL A 177 4.43 6.14 29.75
C VAL A 177 4.25 5.32 31.03
N ILE A 178 3.97 4.03 30.86
CA ILE A 178 3.57 3.13 31.94
C ILE A 178 4.81 2.54 32.61
N LEU A 179 5.63 1.79 31.85
CA LEU A 179 6.76 1.04 32.38
C LEU A 179 8.04 1.88 32.50
N GLY A 180 8.26 2.84 31.59
CA GLY A 180 9.43 3.74 31.62
C GLY A 180 9.36 4.79 32.73
N GLY A 181 8.17 5.24 33.09
CA GLY A 181 7.97 6.31 34.07
C GLY A 181 8.02 5.89 35.54
N ARG A 182 8.69 4.76 35.86
CA ARG A 182 8.82 4.13 37.21
C ARG A 182 7.52 4.18 38.02
N THR A 183 6.38 3.93 37.38
CA THR A 183 5.10 3.88 38.08
C THR A 183 5.18 2.76 39.12
N ARG A 184 4.91 3.08 40.39
CA ARG A 184 4.94 2.11 41.51
C ARG A 184 3.66 1.27 41.50
N TRP A 185 3.37 0.62 40.38
CA TRP A 185 2.22 -0.27 40.27
C TRP A 185 2.49 -1.57 41.01
N SER A 186 1.48 -2.04 41.74
CA SER A 186 1.53 -3.38 42.33
C SER A 186 1.73 -4.46 41.26
N SER A 187 2.36 -5.58 41.63
CA SER A 187 2.54 -6.73 40.73
C SER A 187 1.19 -7.25 40.20
N THR A 188 0.14 -7.15 41.01
CA THR A 188 -1.25 -7.49 40.66
C THR A 188 -1.78 -6.57 39.54
N LEU A 189 -1.67 -5.25 39.69
CA LEU A 189 -2.12 -4.29 38.68
C LEU A 189 -1.35 -4.46 37.36
N LEU A 190 -0.02 -4.61 37.43
CA LEU A 190 0.81 -4.91 36.26
C LEU A 190 0.35 -6.18 35.55
N GLY A 191 0.07 -7.25 36.31
CA GLY A 191 -0.44 -8.50 35.75
C GLY A 191 -1.80 -8.34 35.06
N VAL A 192 -2.72 -7.54 35.61
CA VAL A 192 -4.03 -7.26 35.00
C VAL A 192 -3.87 -6.50 33.69
N VAL A 193 -3.11 -5.40 33.69
CA VAL A 193 -2.86 -4.58 32.49
C VAL A 193 -2.18 -5.40 31.41
N ALA A 194 -1.13 -6.15 31.76
CA ALA A 194 -0.38 -6.95 30.81
C ALA A 194 -1.22 -8.09 30.21
N ARG A 195 -2.10 -8.75 31.00
CA ARG A 195 -3.04 -9.76 30.46
C ARG A 195 -4.07 -9.18 29.52
N ARG A 196 -4.64 -8.02 29.86
CA ARG A 196 -5.61 -7.32 28.99
C ARG A 196 -4.97 -6.92 27.66
N PHE A 197 -3.78 -6.32 27.73
CA PHE A 197 -3.03 -5.95 26.53
C PHE A 197 -2.60 -7.17 25.72
N SER A 198 -2.13 -8.25 26.35
CA SER A 198 -1.71 -9.47 25.64
C SER A 198 -2.86 -10.15 24.88
N ARG A 199 -4.10 -10.07 25.40
CA ARG A 199 -5.30 -10.53 24.66
C ARG A 199 -5.59 -9.66 23.45
N LEU A 200 -5.61 -8.34 23.63
CA LEU A 200 -5.77 -7.38 22.54
C LEU A 200 -4.71 -7.58 21.45
N ALA A 201 -3.44 -7.66 21.82
CA ALA A 201 -2.31 -7.90 20.91
C ALA A 201 -2.48 -9.21 20.14
N GLY A 202 -3.06 -10.26 20.75
CA GLY A 202 -3.39 -11.51 20.06
C GLY A 202 -4.44 -11.33 18.96
N TYR A 203 -5.50 -10.55 19.21
CA TYR A 203 -6.50 -10.23 18.18
C TYR A 203 -5.91 -9.35 17.08
N CYS A 204 -5.13 -8.33 17.43
CA CYS A 204 -4.43 -7.48 16.46
C CYS A 204 -3.49 -8.31 15.59
N LEU A 205 -2.72 -9.25 16.15
CA LEU A 205 -1.83 -10.12 15.41
C LEU A 205 -2.60 -10.99 14.41
N LEU A 206 -3.75 -11.55 14.80
CA LEU A 206 -4.61 -12.34 13.89
C LEU A 206 -5.05 -11.49 12.69
N VAL A 207 -5.53 -10.27 12.94
CA VAL A 207 -5.96 -9.34 11.87
C VAL A 207 -4.78 -8.98 10.99
N VAL A 208 -3.63 -8.59 11.56
CA VAL A 208 -2.42 -8.20 10.82
C VAL A 208 -1.92 -9.35 9.93
N VAL A 209 -1.93 -10.59 10.42
CA VAL A 209 -1.51 -11.76 9.63
C VAL A 209 -2.51 -12.02 8.49
N ALA A 210 -3.81 -12.09 8.77
CA ALA A 210 -4.82 -12.36 7.75
C ALA A 210 -4.82 -11.30 6.64
N THR A 211 -4.84 -10.02 7.03
CA THR A 211 -4.79 -8.89 6.10
C THR A 211 -3.44 -8.77 5.39
N GLY A 212 -2.33 -9.09 6.08
CA GLY A 212 -0.99 -9.09 5.50
C GLY A 212 -0.84 -10.14 4.40
N VAL A 213 -1.34 -11.37 4.61
CA VAL A 213 -1.37 -12.42 3.59
C VAL A 213 -2.19 -11.97 2.38
N TYR A 214 -3.36 -11.38 2.59
CA TYR A 214 -4.18 -10.84 1.51
C TYR A 214 -3.44 -9.74 0.73
N ASN A 215 -2.78 -8.80 1.41
CA ASN A 215 -2.03 -7.73 0.76
C ASN A 215 -0.83 -8.25 -0.05
N VAL A 216 -0.13 -9.28 0.43
CA VAL A 216 0.95 -9.91 -0.34
C VAL A 216 0.38 -10.58 -1.60
N TRP A 217 -0.74 -11.31 -1.48
CA TRP A 217 -1.42 -11.92 -2.62
C TRP A 217 -1.78 -10.86 -3.67
N THR A 218 -2.38 -9.74 -3.27
CA THR A 218 -2.87 -8.73 -4.22
C THR A 218 -1.75 -7.90 -4.84
N GLN A 219 -0.67 -7.63 -4.11
CA GLN A 219 0.40 -6.70 -4.56
C GLN A 219 1.61 -7.40 -5.19
N VAL A 220 1.83 -8.70 -4.91
CA VAL A 220 3.01 -9.45 -5.38
C VAL A 220 2.58 -10.58 -6.33
N PRO A 221 2.61 -10.34 -7.66
CA PRO A 221 2.05 -11.29 -8.64
C PRO A 221 2.88 -12.56 -8.84
N ALA A 222 4.16 -12.57 -8.44
CA ALA A 222 5.03 -13.74 -8.54
C ALA A 222 5.99 -13.82 -7.36
N LEU A 223 6.21 -15.02 -6.79
CA LEU A 223 7.13 -15.22 -5.66
C LEU A 223 8.55 -14.71 -5.94
N ALA A 224 9.02 -14.82 -7.18
CA ALA A 224 10.33 -14.31 -7.59
C ALA A 224 10.50 -12.81 -7.34
N ALA A 225 9.40 -12.03 -7.41
CA ALA A 225 9.41 -10.62 -7.09
C ALA A 225 9.95 -10.32 -5.68
N LEU A 226 9.79 -11.24 -4.73
CA LEU A 226 10.21 -11.05 -3.34
C LEU A 226 11.73 -10.88 -3.19
N TRP A 227 12.54 -11.49 -4.06
CA TRP A 227 14.00 -11.38 -4.00
C TRP A 227 14.60 -10.61 -5.18
N THR A 228 13.87 -10.44 -6.28
CA THR A 228 14.36 -9.70 -7.45
C THR A 228 14.12 -8.19 -7.35
N THR A 229 13.11 -7.71 -6.61
CA THR A 229 12.79 -6.27 -6.55
C THR A 229 13.11 -5.64 -5.19
N THR A 230 13.36 -4.33 -5.19
CA THR A 230 13.58 -3.55 -3.95
C THR A 230 12.37 -3.63 -3.04
N TYR A 231 11.16 -3.46 -3.59
CA TYR A 231 9.90 -3.63 -2.85
C TYR A 231 9.83 -5.00 -2.17
N GLY A 232 10.12 -6.08 -2.91
CA GLY A 232 10.10 -7.44 -2.39
C GLY A 232 11.08 -7.68 -1.24
N ARG A 233 12.31 -7.16 -1.36
CA ARG A 233 13.35 -7.29 -0.33
C ARG A 233 13.00 -6.55 0.96
N VAL A 234 12.46 -5.34 0.85
CA VAL A 234 12.00 -4.57 2.02
C VAL A 234 10.79 -5.24 2.67
N LEU A 235 9.88 -5.81 1.87
CA LEU A 235 8.75 -6.60 2.36
C LEU A 235 9.22 -7.84 3.13
N LEU A 236 10.22 -8.57 2.62
CA LEU A 236 10.80 -9.72 3.30
C LEU A 236 11.42 -9.31 4.64
N LEU A 237 12.19 -8.23 4.67
CA LEU A 237 12.74 -7.67 5.91
C LEU A 237 11.63 -7.32 6.92
N LYS A 238 10.55 -6.67 6.46
CA LYS A 238 9.38 -6.36 7.29
C LYS A 238 8.76 -7.63 7.89
N VAL A 239 8.60 -8.70 7.11
CA VAL A 239 8.05 -9.98 7.57
C VAL A 239 8.97 -10.64 8.60
N VAL A 240 10.30 -10.61 8.40
CA VAL A 240 11.27 -11.13 9.37
C VAL A 240 11.18 -10.36 10.69
N LEU A 241 11.19 -9.02 10.64
CA LEU A 241 11.07 -8.18 11.83
C LEU A 241 9.72 -8.38 12.54
N ALA A 242 8.62 -8.49 11.80
CA ALA A 242 7.30 -8.79 12.36
C ALA A 242 7.26 -10.18 13.01
N SER A 243 7.94 -11.17 12.45
CA SER A 243 8.06 -12.52 13.02
C SER A 243 8.87 -12.51 14.31
N ILE A 244 9.97 -11.74 14.36
CA ILE A 244 10.75 -11.51 15.59
C ILE A 244 9.87 -10.84 16.65
N LEU A 245 9.10 -9.82 16.28
CA LEU A 245 8.19 -9.13 17.19
C LEU A 245 7.11 -10.07 17.74
N ALA A 246 6.49 -10.89 16.89
CA ALA A 246 5.51 -11.89 17.30
C ALA A 246 6.12 -12.95 18.23
N PHE A 247 7.35 -13.39 17.94
CA PHE A 247 8.08 -14.34 18.79
C PHE A 247 8.41 -13.75 20.17
N LEU A 248 8.88 -12.50 20.24
CA LEU A 248 9.07 -11.80 21.52
C LEU A 248 7.75 -11.69 22.30
N GLY A 249 6.66 -11.33 21.61
CA GLY A 249 5.32 -11.27 22.20
C GLY A 249 4.83 -12.63 22.71
N ALA A 250 5.15 -13.73 22.01
CA ALA A 250 4.85 -15.08 22.44
C ALA A 250 5.64 -15.46 23.71
N ILE A 251 6.94 -15.13 23.78
CA ILE A 251 7.74 -15.29 25.01
C ILE A 251 7.10 -14.48 26.15
N ASN A 252 6.71 -13.23 25.90
CA ASN A 252 6.09 -12.39 26.91
C ASN A 252 4.78 -13.02 27.42
N ARG A 253 3.91 -13.47 26.52
CA ARG A 253 2.62 -14.10 26.81
C ARG A 253 2.73 -15.43 27.54
N PHE A 254 3.59 -16.32 27.08
CA PHE A 254 3.65 -17.70 27.56
C PHE A 254 4.68 -17.91 28.67
N VAL A 255 5.68 -17.04 28.83
CA VAL A 255 6.78 -17.23 29.77
C VAL A 255 6.85 -16.15 30.86
N VAL A 256 6.76 -14.87 30.46
CA VAL A 256 6.94 -13.74 31.41
C VAL A 256 5.66 -13.49 32.20
N LEU A 257 4.52 -13.41 31.52
CA LEU A 257 3.24 -13.03 32.08
C LEU A 257 2.68 -14.01 33.14
N PRO A 258 2.79 -15.35 32.98
CA PRO A 258 2.37 -16.29 34.03
C PRO A 258 3.19 -16.14 35.33
N GLY A 259 4.42 -15.64 35.24
CA GLY A 259 5.30 -15.41 36.38
C GLY A 259 4.93 -14.19 37.24
N LEU A 260 3.94 -13.38 36.83
CA LEU A 260 3.40 -12.24 37.59
C LEU A 260 2.17 -12.61 38.44
N GLY A 261 1.71 -13.87 38.41
CA GLY A 261 0.60 -14.39 39.23
C GLY A 261 1.04 -14.99 40.57
N SER A 262 0.08 -15.21 41.49
CA SER A 262 0.32 -15.79 42.82
C SER A 262 0.87 -17.23 42.76
N ASP A 263 1.54 -17.67 43.84
CA ASP A 263 2.32 -18.92 43.94
C ASP A 263 1.61 -20.22 43.50
N ARG A 264 0.27 -20.22 43.42
CA ARG A 264 -0.52 -21.35 42.93
C ARG A 264 -0.37 -21.58 41.41
N ALA A 265 -0.21 -20.53 40.61
CA ALA A 265 0.04 -20.67 39.16
C ALA A 265 1.46 -21.17 38.85
N ARG A 266 2.41 -20.83 39.75
CA ARG A 266 3.82 -21.23 39.69
C ARG A 266 4.01 -22.75 39.83
N ARG A 267 3.06 -23.45 40.44
CA ARG A 267 3.05 -24.91 40.65
C ARG A 267 2.44 -25.71 39.49
N ARG A 268 1.54 -25.13 38.68
CA ARG A 268 0.86 -25.83 37.56
C ARG A 268 1.52 -25.64 36.18
N GLY A 269 2.29 -24.58 35.97
CA GLY A 269 3.05 -24.35 34.73
C GLY A 269 4.44 -25.02 34.76
N GLY A 270 4.46 -26.34 34.61
CA GLY A 270 5.62 -27.21 34.81
C GLY A 270 6.79 -27.04 33.83
N ARG A 271 7.95 -27.56 34.26
CA ARG A 271 9.24 -27.91 33.60
C ARG A 271 9.60 -27.23 32.26
N TRP A 272 8.74 -27.26 31.26
CA TRP A 272 8.89 -26.58 29.95
C TRP A 272 9.07 -25.07 30.06
N LEU A 273 8.34 -24.43 30.99
CA LEU A 273 8.48 -23.00 31.32
C LEU A 273 9.83 -22.66 31.96
N ARG A 274 10.43 -23.60 32.72
CA ARG A 274 11.77 -23.42 33.31
C ARG A 274 12.86 -23.59 32.25
N LEU A 275 12.75 -24.59 31.37
CA LEU A 275 13.67 -24.83 30.27
C LEU A 275 13.68 -23.65 29.29
N GLY A 276 12.51 -23.17 28.84
CA GLY A 276 12.41 -21.97 28.00
C GLY A 276 12.98 -20.71 28.67
N ARG A 277 12.83 -20.58 30.00
CA ARG A 277 13.46 -19.48 30.76
C ARG A 277 14.99 -19.58 30.83
N ILE A 278 15.55 -20.78 30.91
CA ILE A 278 17.01 -20.96 30.95
C ILE A 278 17.62 -20.72 29.58
N VAL A 279 16.98 -21.22 28.51
CA VAL A 279 17.41 -21.04 27.12
C VAL A 279 17.34 -19.57 26.69
N VAL A 280 16.28 -18.84 27.06
CA VAL A 280 16.09 -17.44 26.61
C VAL A 280 16.81 -16.42 27.50
N PHE A 281 16.94 -16.66 28.82
CA PHE A 281 17.43 -15.65 29.76
C PHE A 281 18.84 -15.94 30.29
N GLY A 282 19.37 -17.16 30.14
CA GLY A 282 20.59 -17.59 30.83
C GLY A 282 20.39 -17.65 32.36
N THR A 283 21.13 -18.54 33.03
CA THR A 283 20.98 -18.78 34.47
C THR A 283 21.28 -17.55 35.33
N ALA A 284 22.17 -16.65 34.86
CA ALA A 284 22.70 -15.53 35.64
C ALA A 284 21.82 -14.26 35.69
N THR A 285 20.98 -13.98 34.68
CA THR A 285 20.14 -12.76 34.65
C THR A 285 18.79 -12.93 35.35
N VAL A 286 18.31 -14.17 35.49
CA VAL A 286 17.01 -14.49 36.11
C VAL A 286 17.00 -14.19 37.61
N ALA A 287 18.15 -14.24 38.26
CA ALA A 287 18.31 -14.15 39.72
C ALA A 287 18.32 -12.70 40.27
N ARG A 288 18.62 -11.68 39.46
CA ARG A 288 18.95 -10.32 39.96
C ARG A 288 17.91 -9.22 39.68
N SER A 289 16.86 -9.48 38.90
CA SER A 289 15.95 -8.42 38.43
C SER A 289 14.48 -8.67 38.82
N SER A 290 13.80 -7.66 39.39
CA SER A 290 12.37 -7.73 39.72
C SER A 290 11.52 -8.07 38.50
N ALA A 291 10.39 -8.75 38.67
CA ALA A 291 9.56 -9.17 37.54
C ALA A 291 9.07 -7.99 36.67
N ALA A 292 8.84 -6.82 37.28
CA ALA A 292 8.52 -5.57 36.59
C ALA A 292 9.67 -5.07 35.70
N SER A 293 10.92 -5.14 36.16
CA SER A 293 12.10 -4.71 35.38
C SER A 293 12.43 -5.63 34.20
N ARG A 294 11.94 -6.87 34.21
CA ARG A 294 12.01 -7.78 33.05
C ARG A 294 10.95 -7.43 32.02
N LEU A 295 9.72 -7.20 32.47
CA LEU A 295 8.61 -6.81 31.61
C LEU A 295 8.94 -5.49 30.88
N SER A 296 9.47 -4.48 31.57
CA SER A 296 9.83 -3.20 30.95
C SER A 296 10.89 -3.35 29.86
N ARG A 297 11.93 -4.15 30.08
CA ARG A 297 12.97 -4.42 29.07
C ARG A 297 12.42 -5.18 27.87
N PHE A 298 11.55 -6.16 28.09
CA PHE A 298 10.93 -6.91 26.98
C PHE A 298 10.02 -6.01 26.14
N VAL A 299 9.11 -5.28 26.77
CA VAL A 299 8.21 -4.34 26.09
C VAL A 299 9.00 -3.24 25.37
N GLY A 300 10.11 -2.77 25.94
CA GLY A 300 11.01 -1.83 25.27
C GLY A 300 11.68 -2.41 24.02
N ARG A 301 12.12 -3.67 24.05
CA ARG A 301 12.68 -4.36 22.87
C ARG A 301 11.61 -4.62 21.80
N GLU A 302 10.41 -5.03 22.20
CA GLU A 302 9.26 -5.18 21.31
C GLU A 302 8.92 -3.83 20.63
N ALA A 303 8.88 -2.74 21.40
CA ALA A 303 8.66 -1.39 20.86
C ALA A 303 9.75 -0.98 19.86
N LEU A 304 11.03 -1.29 20.12
CA LEU A 304 12.12 -0.98 19.17
C LEU A 304 11.96 -1.75 17.85
N VAL A 305 11.64 -3.05 17.91
CA VAL A 305 11.40 -3.85 16.70
C VAL A 305 10.17 -3.33 15.95
N ALA A 306 9.09 -2.95 16.65
CA ALA A 306 7.93 -2.33 16.04
C ALA A 306 8.30 -1.04 15.30
N LEU A 307 9.13 -0.17 15.89
CA LEU A 307 9.61 1.05 15.25
C LEU A 307 10.35 0.78 13.93
N LEU A 308 11.16 -0.29 13.87
CA LEU A 308 11.82 -0.74 12.63
C LEU A 308 10.82 -1.28 11.59
N VAL A 309 9.81 -2.05 12.02
CA VAL A 309 8.72 -2.53 11.13
C VAL A 309 7.96 -1.37 10.51
N PHE A 310 7.71 -0.30 11.28
CA PHE A 310 7.10 0.93 10.78
C PHE A 310 8.02 1.66 9.79
N GLY A 311 9.34 1.66 10.01
CA GLY A 311 10.32 2.19 9.06
C GLY A 311 10.29 1.45 7.72
N CYS A 312 10.28 0.11 7.73
CA CYS A 312 10.10 -0.67 6.51
C CYS A 312 8.75 -0.39 5.84
N THR A 313 7.68 -0.19 6.62
CA THR A 313 6.34 0.14 6.08
C THR A 313 6.35 1.50 5.40
N ALA A 314 7.05 2.49 5.94
CA ALA A 314 7.20 3.79 5.31
C ALA A 314 7.94 3.70 3.98
N VAL A 315 9.06 2.97 3.95
CA VAL A 315 9.81 2.70 2.69
C VAL A 315 8.91 2.01 1.66
N LEU A 316 8.13 1.01 2.09
CA LEU A 316 7.21 0.30 1.20
C LEU A 316 6.11 1.22 0.64
N GLY A 317 5.59 2.15 1.46
CA GLY A 317 4.54 3.09 1.04
C GLY A 317 5.01 4.13 0.03
N GLU A 318 6.32 4.44 0.01
CA GLU A 318 6.93 5.35 -0.97
C GLU A 318 7.55 4.60 -2.16
N SER A 319 7.58 3.26 -2.12
CA SER A 319 8.04 2.41 -3.21
C SER A 319 6.87 1.85 -4.02
N THR A 320 7.01 1.82 -5.34
CA THR A 320 5.97 1.27 -6.23
C THR A 320 5.96 -0.27 -6.14
N PRO A 321 4.83 -0.93 -5.79
CA PRO A 321 4.77 -2.39 -5.81
C PRO A 321 5.02 -2.94 -7.21
N LYS A 322 5.59 -4.16 -7.34
CA LYS A 322 5.93 -4.75 -8.65
C LYS A 322 4.73 -4.83 -9.60
N ARG A 323 3.52 -5.03 -9.07
CA ARG A 323 2.29 -4.99 -9.87
C ARG A 323 2.07 -3.65 -10.60
N HIS A 324 2.56 -2.55 -10.04
CA HIS A 324 2.51 -1.21 -10.61
C HIS A 324 3.81 -0.82 -11.32
N GLU A 325 4.94 -1.51 -11.08
CA GLU A 325 6.17 -1.32 -11.87
C GLU A 325 5.92 -1.61 -13.35
N GLY A 326 5.08 -2.59 -13.70
CA GLY A 326 4.67 -2.85 -15.08
C GLY A 326 4.00 -1.64 -15.75
N HIS A 327 3.22 -0.84 -14.98
CA HIS A 327 2.61 0.39 -15.48
C HIS A 327 3.60 1.57 -15.54
N ALA A 328 4.55 1.64 -14.60
CA ALA A 328 5.57 2.70 -14.56
C ALA A 328 6.78 2.45 -15.50
N SER A 329 7.02 1.20 -15.91
CA SER A 329 7.98 0.82 -16.94
C SER A 329 7.52 1.17 -18.36
N HIS A 330 6.28 1.65 -18.51
CA HIS A 330 5.85 2.40 -19.69
C HIS A 330 6.23 3.89 -19.57
N GLY A 331 7.34 4.20 -18.89
CA GLY A 331 8.01 5.48 -19.03
C GLY A 331 8.56 5.56 -20.46
N ALA A 332 7.84 6.29 -21.31
CA ALA A 332 8.27 6.77 -22.61
C ALA A 332 9.16 5.78 -23.38
N ALA A 333 8.54 4.81 -24.09
CA ALA A 333 9.09 4.54 -25.41
C ALA A 333 9.15 5.91 -26.12
N PRO A 334 10.27 6.29 -26.74
CA PRO A 334 10.50 7.66 -27.17
C PRO A 334 9.31 8.09 -28.01
N GLU A 335 8.46 8.98 -27.46
CA GLU A 335 7.55 9.76 -28.27
C GLU A 335 8.46 10.38 -29.33
N GLY A 336 8.24 10.02 -30.60
CA GLY A 336 8.96 10.64 -31.70
C GLY A 336 8.91 12.14 -31.51
N ALA A 337 10.03 12.84 -31.74
CA ALA A 337 10.10 14.28 -31.51
C ALA A 337 8.86 14.97 -32.11
N PRO A 338 8.19 15.86 -31.35
CA PRO A 338 6.93 16.44 -31.80
C PRO A 338 7.14 17.16 -33.12
N PHE A 339 6.24 16.90 -34.10
CA PHE A 339 6.21 17.67 -35.34
C PHE A 339 5.90 19.13 -35.00
N ARG A 340 6.85 20.03 -35.24
CA ARG A 340 6.67 21.46 -35.09
C ARG A 340 6.45 22.08 -36.46
N VAL A 341 5.28 22.65 -36.69
CA VAL A 341 4.90 23.31 -37.93
C VAL A 341 3.91 24.44 -37.59
N THR A 342 3.96 25.55 -38.33
CA THR A 342 3.01 26.65 -38.13
C THR A 342 1.68 26.34 -38.83
N MET A 343 0.61 27.01 -38.40
CA MET A 343 -0.69 26.87 -39.06
C MET A 343 -0.65 27.35 -40.51
N GLU A 344 0.10 28.42 -40.78
CA GLU A 344 0.31 28.94 -42.14
C GLU A 344 1.00 27.90 -43.04
N ALA A 345 2.03 27.22 -42.53
CA ALA A 345 2.74 26.19 -43.27
C ALA A 345 1.91 24.92 -43.48
N LEU A 346 1.02 24.56 -42.54
CA LEU A 346 0.06 23.47 -42.71
C LEU A 346 -0.98 23.78 -43.80
N HIS A 347 -1.54 24.99 -43.76
CA HIS A 347 -2.55 25.43 -44.74
C HIS A 347 -1.98 25.68 -46.14
N ALA A 348 -0.68 25.96 -46.24
CA ALA A 348 0.01 26.07 -47.54
C ALA A 348 0.27 24.71 -48.20
N GLY A 349 0.13 23.60 -47.47
CA GLY A 349 0.23 22.23 -47.98
C GLY A 349 -1.10 21.48 -47.90
N ASP A 350 -1.06 20.15 -47.79
CA ASP A 350 -2.24 19.28 -47.77
C ASP A 350 -2.97 19.24 -46.40
N GLY A 351 -2.71 20.20 -45.51
CA GLY A 351 -3.31 20.27 -44.17
C GLY A 351 -2.74 19.31 -43.14
N VAL A 352 -1.73 18.49 -43.49
CA VAL A 352 -0.98 17.62 -42.57
C VAL A 352 0.53 17.76 -42.78
N PRO A 353 1.37 17.53 -41.75
CA PRO A 353 2.82 17.58 -41.94
C PRO A 353 3.28 16.55 -42.98
N LYS A 354 4.25 16.92 -43.82
CA LYS A 354 4.82 16.01 -44.81
C LYS A 354 5.44 14.79 -44.13
N GLY A 355 5.04 13.59 -44.55
CA GLY A 355 5.49 12.33 -43.95
C GLY A 355 4.82 11.99 -42.61
N TRP A 356 3.78 12.74 -42.22
CA TRP A 356 2.95 12.37 -41.09
C TRP A 356 2.18 11.08 -41.38
N SER A 357 2.17 10.19 -40.41
CA SER A 357 1.33 9.00 -40.38
C SER A 357 0.78 8.84 -38.98
N PHE A 358 -0.47 8.38 -38.86
CA PHE A 358 -1.05 8.08 -37.56
C PHE A 358 -0.30 6.92 -36.88
N ALA A 359 0.21 7.15 -35.69
CA ALA A 359 0.76 6.12 -34.82
C ALA A 359 -0.04 6.11 -33.50
N PRO A 360 -0.71 5.01 -33.13
CA PRO A 360 -1.34 4.90 -31.83
C PRO A 360 -0.30 5.01 -30.71
N PRO A 361 -0.71 5.47 -29.51
CA PRO A 361 0.15 5.45 -28.34
C PRO A 361 0.55 4.01 -27.98
N VAL A 362 1.54 3.88 -27.09
CA VAL A 362 2.01 2.56 -26.63
C VAL A 362 0.91 1.84 -25.85
N GLY A 363 0.56 0.62 -26.28
CA GLY A 363 -0.40 -0.25 -25.60
C GLY A 363 0.25 -1.40 -24.81
N ASP A 364 -0.58 -2.15 -24.08
CA ASP A 364 -0.23 -3.33 -23.30
C ASP A 364 -0.51 -4.61 -24.11
N ALA A 365 0.55 -5.28 -24.56
CA ALA A 365 0.45 -6.50 -25.36
C ALA A 365 -0.24 -7.68 -24.63
N MET A 366 -0.17 -7.74 -23.29
CA MET A 366 -0.84 -8.80 -22.54
C MET A 366 -2.36 -8.57 -22.50
N LYS A 367 -2.79 -7.33 -22.30
CA LYS A 367 -4.21 -6.95 -22.43
C LYS A 367 -4.68 -7.13 -23.86
N GLY A 368 -3.87 -6.77 -24.84
CA GLY A 368 -4.16 -6.96 -26.26
C GLY A 368 -4.38 -8.42 -26.62
N ARG A 369 -3.56 -9.32 -26.07
CA ARG A 369 -3.73 -10.78 -26.23
C ARG A 369 -5.07 -11.26 -25.65
N GLU A 370 -5.51 -10.68 -24.54
CA GLU A 370 -6.81 -10.99 -23.95
C GLU A 370 -7.97 -10.45 -24.78
N VAL A 371 -7.83 -9.24 -25.36
CA VAL A 371 -8.79 -8.70 -26.35
C VAL A 371 -8.87 -9.62 -27.58
N PHE A 372 -7.73 -10.06 -28.12
CA PHE A 372 -7.64 -11.00 -29.24
C PHE A 372 -8.38 -12.31 -28.95
N ARG A 373 -8.26 -12.82 -27.71
CA ARG A 373 -8.98 -14.01 -27.25
C ARG A 373 -10.48 -13.74 -27.12
N ARG A 374 -10.87 -12.63 -26.48
CA ARG A 374 -12.26 -12.26 -26.21
C ARG A 374 -13.06 -12.04 -27.49
N LEU A 375 -12.44 -11.43 -28.50
CA LEU A 375 -13.04 -11.22 -29.83
C LEU A 375 -12.92 -12.43 -30.76
N GLU A 376 -12.34 -13.53 -30.26
CA GLU A 376 -12.16 -14.78 -30.99
C GLU A 376 -11.45 -14.60 -32.35
N CYS A 377 -10.48 -13.68 -32.41
CA CYS A 377 -9.73 -13.39 -33.63
C CYS A 377 -9.02 -14.63 -34.20
N PHE A 378 -8.70 -15.60 -33.33
CA PHE A 378 -8.13 -16.89 -33.70
C PHE A 378 -9.05 -17.75 -34.59
N THR A 379 -10.35 -17.43 -34.69
CA THR A 379 -11.28 -18.13 -35.58
C THR A 379 -10.87 -18.00 -37.04
N CYS A 380 -10.25 -16.87 -37.41
CA CYS A 380 -9.74 -16.62 -38.77
C CYS A 380 -8.21 -16.59 -38.83
N HIS A 381 -7.52 -16.17 -37.76
CA HIS A 381 -6.09 -15.89 -37.80
C HIS A 381 -5.26 -16.89 -36.98
N ALA A 382 -4.34 -17.59 -37.64
CA ALA A 382 -3.34 -18.42 -36.95
C ALA A 382 -2.22 -17.56 -36.34
N VAL A 383 -1.73 -17.95 -35.16
CA VAL A 383 -0.56 -17.35 -34.50
C VAL A 383 0.32 -18.47 -33.94
N ASP A 384 1.53 -18.63 -34.50
CA ASP A 384 2.46 -19.67 -34.06
C ASP A 384 3.07 -19.35 -32.70
N GLY A 385 3.29 -20.38 -31.89
CA GLY A 385 3.79 -20.24 -30.51
C GLY A 385 2.71 -19.89 -29.48
N GLU A 386 1.50 -19.58 -29.93
CA GLU A 386 0.36 -19.28 -29.07
C GLU A 386 -0.58 -20.48 -28.91
N ARG A 387 -1.22 -20.59 -27.74
CA ARG A 387 -2.15 -21.70 -27.42
C ARG A 387 -3.60 -21.31 -27.70
N PHE A 388 -3.90 -20.97 -28.94
CA PHE A 388 -5.28 -20.75 -29.40
C PHE A 388 -5.79 -21.94 -30.22
N PRO A 389 -7.13 -22.15 -30.29
CA PRO A 389 -7.71 -23.10 -31.23
C PRO A 389 -7.27 -22.82 -32.67
N ARG A 390 -7.20 -23.87 -33.51
CA ARG A 390 -6.90 -23.70 -34.93
C ARG A 390 -8.02 -22.91 -35.63
N PRO A 391 -7.69 -22.02 -36.59
CA PRO A 391 -8.70 -21.28 -37.33
C PRO A 391 -9.69 -22.20 -38.05
N SER A 392 -10.97 -21.84 -37.98
CA SER A 392 -12.06 -22.52 -38.68
C SER A 392 -12.62 -21.72 -39.85
N LYS A 393 -12.14 -20.49 -40.05
CA LYS A 393 -12.48 -19.59 -41.16
C LYS A 393 -11.21 -19.09 -41.84
N PRO A 394 -11.28 -18.69 -43.11
CA PRO A 394 -10.13 -18.15 -43.84
C PRO A 394 -9.70 -16.79 -43.26
N GLY A 395 -8.40 -16.62 -43.05
CA GLY A 395 -7.74 -15.38 -42.67
C GLY A 395 -6.22 -15.53 -42.76
N PRO A 396 -5.46 -14.42 -42.89
CA PRO A 396 -4.00 -14.49 -42.96
C PRO A 396 -3.42 -14.87 -41.61
N ALA A 397 -2.33 -15.64 -41.61
CA ALA A 397 -1.57 -15.89 -40.40
C ALA A 397 -0.98 -14.58 -39.88
N LEU A 398 -1.06 -14.36 -38.57
CA LEU A 398 -0.55 -13.15 -37.93
C LEU A 398 0.82 -13.39 -37.26
N THR A 399 1.38 -14.60 -37.37
CA THR A 399 2.78 -14.86 -37.01
C THR A 399 3.70 -13.87 -37.74
N GLY A 400 4.51 -13.10 -37.01
CA GLY A 400 5.44 -12.15 -37.62
C GLY A 400 4.83 -10.82 -38.05
N VAL A 401 3.50 -10.62 -37.95
CA VAL A 401 2.79 -9.44 -38.49
C VAL A 401 3.36 -8.11 -37.97
N GLY A 402 3.88 -8.12 -36.74
CA GLY A 402 4.51 -6.97 -36.11
C GLY A 402 5.74 -6.43 -36.86
N ARG A 403 6.44 -7.23 -37.64
CA ARG A 403 7.57 -6.76 -38.49
C ARG A 403 7.12 -6.24 -39.84
N HIS A 404 6.00 -6.72 -40.35
CA HIS A 404 5.56 -6.44 -41.71
C HIS A 404 4.78 -5.13 -41.83
N HIS A 405 4.12 -4.70 -40.74
CA HIS A 405 3.21 -3.56 -40.81
C HIS A 405 3.46 -2.50 -39.72
N PRO A 406 3.27 -1.21 -40.07
CA PRO A 406 3.27 -0.15 -39.07
C PRO A 406 2.02 -0.24 -38.18
N PRO A 407 2.08 0.25 -36.93
CA PRO A 407 0.94 0.18 -36.00
C PRO A 407 -0.33 0.84 -36.52
N GLY A 408 -0.23 1.96 -37.25
CA GLY A 408 -1.38 2.65 -37.85
C GLY A 408 -2.12 1.81 -38.88
N TYR A 409 -1.40 1.03 -39.69
CA TYR A 409 -2.01 0.12 -40.67
C TYR A 409 -2.77 -1.02 -40.00
N LEU A 410 -2.21 -1.60 -38.92
CA LEU A 410 -2.89 -2.65 -38.16
C LEU A 410 -4.18 -2.12 -37.53
N LEU A 411 -4.15 -0.90 -37.02
CA LEU A 411 -5.32 -0.24 -36.44
C LEU A 411 -6.41 0.00 -37.49
N GLU A 412 -6.04 0.53 -38.67
CA GLU A 412 -6.97 0.73 -39.77
C GLU A 412 -7.55 -0.58 -40.28
N SER A 413 -6.74 -1.64 -40.39
CA SER A 413 -7.19 -2.96 -40.83
C SER A 413 -8.25 -3.56 -39.90
N ILE A 414 -8.23 -3.24 -38.60
CA ILE A 414 -9.20 -3.70 -37.61
C ILE A 414 -10.49 -2.86 -37.64
N MET A 415 -10.35 -1.53 -37.72
CA MET A 415 -11.47 -0.60 -37.63
C MET A 415 -12.17 -0.34 -38.97
N ASN A 416 -11.46 -0.55 -40.06
CA ASN A 416 -11.94 -0.40 -41.42
C ASN A 416 -11.29 -1.46 -42.32
N PRO A 417 -11.69 -2.75 -42.19
CA PRO A 417 -11.11 -3.84 -42.99
C PRO A 417 -11.36 -3.71 -44.50
N ASN A 418 -12.17 -2.73 -44.93
CA ASN A 418 -12.41 -2.40 -46.33
C ASN A 418 -11.55 -1.23 -46.84
N ALA A 419 -10.72 -0.60 -46.00
CA ALA A 419 -9.77 0.43 -46.43
C ALA A 419 -8.72 -0.17 -47.39
N VAL A 420 -8.27 -1.39 -47.10
CA VAL A 420 -7.33 -2.16 -47.92
C VAL A 420 -7.82 -3.60 -47.99
N ILE A 421 -8.19 -4.05 -49.19
CA ILE A 421 -8.67 -5.41 -49.42
C ILE A 421 -7.49 -6.28 -49.88
N VAL A 422 -7.24 -7.36 -49.13
CA VAL A 422 -6.23 -8.36 -49.50
C VAL A 422 -6.88 -9.40 -50.41
N GLU A 423 -6.41 -9.51 -51.65
CA GLU A 423 -6.91 -10.49 -52.60
C GLU A 423 -6.36 -11.90 -52.29
N ALA A 424 -7.21 -12.74 -51.70
CA ALA A 424 -6.94 -14.15 -51.50
C ALA A 424 -8.25 -14.96 -51.38
N PRO A 425 -8.25 -16.26 -51.70
CA PRO A 425 -9.44 -17.09 -51.60
C PRO A 425 -10.07 -17.04 -50.19
N GLY A 426 -11.33 -16.59 -50.13
CA GLY A 426 -12.12 -16.54 -48.91
C GLY A 426 -11.93 -15.31 -48.02
N TYR A 427 -11.10 -14.33 -48.40
CA TYR A 427 -10.93 -13.08 -47.63
C TYR A 427 -11.93 -12.00 -48.05
N THR A 428 -12.57 -12.17 -49.19
CA THR A 428 -13.59 -11.27 -49.73
C THR A 428 -14.92 -12.00 -49.95
N GLY A 429 -16.01 -11.32 -49.62
CA GLY A 429 -17.38 -11.75 -49.90
C GLY A 429 -17.76 -11.54 -51.37
N ALA A 430 -18.94 -12.04 -51.75
CA ALA A 430 -19.48 -11.89 -53.11
C ALA A 430 -19.75 -10.42 -53.50
N ASP A 431 -19.85 -9.53 -52.51
CA ASP A 431 -20.00 -8.08 -52.68
C ASP A 431 -18.67 -7.34 -52.85
N GLY A 432 -17.55 -8.09 -52.94
CA GLY A 432 -16.20 -7.54 -53.06
C GLY A 432 -15.66 -6.91 -51.77
N ARG A 433 -16.34 -7.07 -50.62
CA ARG A 433 -15.92 -6.52 -49.33
C ARG A 433 -15.14 -7.56 -48.52
N SER A 434 -14.31 -7.10 -47.59
CA SER A 434 -13.60 -7.98 -46.67
C SER A 434 -14.57 -8.82 -45.82
N THR A 435 -14.26 -10.11 -45.64
CA THR A 435 -15.01 -11.00 -44.74
C THR A 435 -14.68 -10.76 -43.26
N MET A 436 -13.66 -9.95 -42.96
CA MET A 436 -13.35 -9.54 -41.60
C MET A 436 -14.46 -8.61 -41.08
N PRO A 437 -15.06 -8.90 -39.90
CA PRO A 437 -16.06 -8.03 -39.31
C PRO A 437 -15.49 -6.64 -38.99
N ASP A 438 -16.36 -5.63 -39.02
CA ASP A 438 -16.04 -4.30 -38.50
C ASP A 438 -16.20 -4.31 -36.97
N TYR A 439 -15.15 -3.90 -36.25
CA TYR A 439 -15.11 -3.93 -34.78
C TYR A 439 -15.31 -2.56 -34.13
N ARG A 440 -15.70 -1.51 -34.87
CA ARG A 440 -15.79 -0.14 -34.36
C ARG A 440 -16.64 0.02 -33.09
N ASP A 441 -17.74 -0.72 -33.01
CA ASP A 441 -18.68 -0.66 -31.89
C ASP A 441 -18.38 -1.73 -30.81
N SER A 442 -17.39 -2.59 -31.07
CA SER A 442 -17.01 -3.72 -30.20
C SER A 442 -15.71 -3.48 -29.43
N LEU A 443 -14.98 -2.41 -29.76
CA LEU A 443 -13.70 -2.06 -29.16
C LEU A 443 -13.75 -0.66 -28.56
N SER A 444 -13.28 -0.52 -27.32
CA SER A 444 -12.90 0.81 -26.82
C SER A 444 -11.59 1.27 -27.49
N ALA A 445 -11.31 2.57 -27.47
CA ALA A 445 -10.03 3.09 -27.95
C ALA A 445 -8.83 2.42 -27.25
N GLY A 446 -8.95 2.14 -25.94
CA GLY A 446 -7.94 1.42 -25.17
C GLY A 446 -7.77 -0.03 -25.61
N ASP A 447 -8.86 -0.76 -25.83
CA ASP A 447 -8.81 -2.16 -26.29
C ASP A 447 -8.12 -2.27 -27.65
N LEU A 448 -8.38 -1.32 -28.55
CA LEU A 448 -7.77 -1.27 -29.88
C LEU A 448 -6.26 -0.99 -29.80
N ILE A 449 -5.84 -0.04 -28.96
CA ILE A 449 -4.43 0.28 -28.72
C ILE A 449 -3.68 -0.94 -28.18
N ASP A 450 -4.25 -1.61 -27.17
CA ASP A 450 -3.66 -2.80 -26.55
C ASP A 450 -3.60 -3.96 -27.55
N LEU A 451 -4.66 -4.20 -28.33
CA LEU A 451 -4.71 -5.23 -29.38
C LEU A 451 -3.61 -5.01 -30.43
N VAL A 452 -3.41 -3.78 -30.89
CA VAL A 452 -2.32 -3.45 -31.83
C VAL A 452 -0.96 -3.69 -31.18
N ALA A 453 -0.78 -3.37 -29.90
CA ALA A 453 0.47 -3.65 -29.19
C ALA A 453 0.78 -5.16 -29.13
N TYR A 454 -0.23 -6.01 -28.94
CA TYR A 454 -0.08 -7.46 -29.03
C TYR A 454 0.34 -7.91 -30.43
N LEU A 455 -0.33 -7.42 -31.48
CA LEU A 455 0.04 -7.78 -32.86
C LEU A 455 1.46 -7.32 -33.22
N LYS A 456 1.89 -6.17 -32.68
CA LYS A 456 3.27 -5.68 -32.84
C LYS A 456 4.29 -6.57 -32.13
N SER A 457 3.96 -7.19 -30.99
CA SER A 457 4.88 -8.09 -30.28
C SER A 457 5.09 -9.43 -30.99
N LEU A 458 4.19 -9.83 -31.90
CA LEU A 458 4.34 -11.03 -32.73
C LEU A 458 5.47 -10.92 -33.78
N GLY A 459 6.18 -9.80 -33.83
CA GLY A 459 7.33 -9.56 -34.70
C GLY A 459 8.64 -10.24 -34.27
N GLY A 460 8.76 -10.69 -33.02
CA GLY A 460 10.01 -11.24 -32.46
C GLY A 460 10.83 -10.23 -31.69
#